data_AF-A0A1D2WSF4-F1
#
_entry.id   AF-A0A1D2WSF4-F1
#
_cell.length_a   1.000
_cell.length_b   1.000
_cell.length_c   1.000
_cell.angle_alpha   90.00
_cell.angle_beta   90.00
_cell.angle_gamma   90.00
#
_symmetry.space_group_name_H-M   'P 1'
#
loop_
_entity.id
_entity.type
_entity.pdbx_description
1 polymer ?
#
loop_
_entity_poly.entity_id
_entity_poly.type
_entity_poly.pdbx_seq_one_letter_code
_entity_poly.pdbx_strand_id
1 'polypeptide(L)'
;MNDFQHKLSSKLISENQAIALETLSIKGMQKNHCLAQAVSDSAWSSFVTKLEYKAGWFGKTILRIGQFEPSSKLCNVCGYYNPNLNPNARE
;
A
#
# COMPACT_ATOMS: atom_id res chain seq x y z
N MET A 1 -17.13 -6.90 -2.94
CA MET A 1 -15.92 -6.17 -2.49
C MET A 1 -15.20 -6.86 -1.33
N ASN A 2 -15.91 -7.27 -0.26
CA ASN A 2 -15.28 -7.89 0.91
C ASN A 2 -14.64 -9.28 0.63
N ASP A 3 -15.32 -10.14 -0.15
CA ASP A 3 -14.82 -11.47 -0.51
C ASP A 3 -13.49 -11.43 -1.29
N PHE A 4 -13.38 -10.51 -2.26
CA PHE A 4 -12.15 -10.28 -3.01
C PHE A 4 -10.98 -9.90 -2.08
N GLN A 5 -11.20 -8.95 -1.16
CA GLN A 5 -10.18 -8.55 -0.20
C GLN A 5 -9.78 -9.70 0.72
N HIS A 6 -10.72 -10.56 1.13
CA HIS A 6 -10.40 -11.75 1.93
C HIS A 6 -9.57 -12.76 1.15
N LYS A 7 -9.93 -13.08 -0.10
CA LYS A 7 -9.15 -14.00 -0.95
C LYS A 7 -7.75 -13.46 -1.21
N LEU A 8 -7.64 -12.19 -1.60
CA LEU A 8 -6.36 -11.55 -1.89
C LEU A 8 -5.46 -11.46 -0.65
N SER A 9 -5.99 -11.03 0.49
CA SER A 9 -5.20 -10.96 1.74
C SER A 9 -4.75 -12.34 2.21
N SER A 10 -5.57 -13.38 2.07
CA SER A 10 -5.14 -14.76 2.38
C SER A 10 -4.01 -15.20 1.46
N LYS A 11 -4.15 -14.97 0.15
CA LYS A 11 -3.15 -15.35 -0.85
C LYS A 11 -1.80 -14.69 -0.59
N LEU A 12 -1.80 -13.37 -0.36
CA LEU A 12 -0.59 -12.62 -0.08
C LEU A 12 0.13 -13.12 1.18
N ILE A 13 -0.63 -13.39 2.25
CA ILE A 13 -0.07 -13.87 3.52
C ILE A 13 0.44 -15.30 3.41
N SER A 14 -0.21 -16.17 2.62
CA SER A 14 0.24 -17.55 2.43
C SER A 14 1.48 -17.64 1.54
N GLU A 15 1.57 -16.83 0.50
CA GLU A 15 2.66 -16.90 -0.50
C GLU A 15 3.92 -16.17 -0.06
N ASN A 16 3.86 -15.29 0.93
CA ASN A 16 4.98 -14.46 1.37
C ASN A 16 5.38 -14.75 2.83
N GLN A 17 6.66 -14.59 3.15
CA GLN A 17 7.16 -14.70 4.54
C GLN A 17 7.00 -13.37 5.30
N ALA A 18 7.13 -12.26 4.58
CA ALA A 18 6.91 -10.92 5.09
C ALA A 18 6.26 -10.05 4.02
N ILE A 19 5.47 -9.07 4.46
CA ILE A 19 4.84 -8.09 3.58
C ILE A 19 5.22 -6.70 4.08
N ALA A 20 5.74 -5.86 3.19
CA ALA A 20 5.98 -4.46 3.47
C ALA A 20 4.77 -3.61 3.03
N LEU A 21 4.27 -2.77 3.93
CA LEU A 21 3.17 -1.86 3.71
C LEU A 21 3.67 -0.43 3.87
N GLU A 22 3.60 0.34 2.78
CA GLU A 22 3.86 1.76 2.84
C GLU A 22 2.74 2.47 3.61
N THR A 23 3.12 3.28 4.59
CA THR A 23 2.19 4.11 5.33
C THR A 23 1.85 5.32 4.47
N LEU A 24 0.97 5.13 3.49
CA LEU A 24 0.42 6.22 2.70
C LEU A 24 -0.52 7.07 3.57
N SER A 25 -0.44 8.40 3.46
CA SER A 25 -1.42 9.28 4.10
C SER A 25 -2.76 9.17 3.38
N ILE A 26 -3.57 8.20 3.79
CA ILE A 26 -4.93 7.98 3.25
C ILE A 26 -5.73 9.28 3.30
N LYS A 27 -5.62 10.03 4.41
CA LYS A 27 -6.25 11.36 4.56
C LYS A 27 -5.72 12.37 3.55
N GLY A 28 -4.42 12.37 3.26
CA GLY A 28 -3.81 13.23 2.24
C GLY A 28 -4.28 12.86 0.82
N MET A 29 -4.36 11.56 0.52
CA MET A 29 -4.82 11.07 -0.77
C MET A 29 -6.32 11.26 -0.98
N GLN A 30 -7.13 11.19 0.07
CA GLN A 30 -8.56 11.52 0.04
C GLN A 30 -8.81 13.00 -0.23
N LYS A 31 -7.89 13.90 0.15
CA LYS A 31 -7.98 15.33 -0.20
C LYS A 31 -7.60 15.62 -1.65
N ASN A 32 -6.88 14.72 -2.30
CA ASN A 32 -6.58 14.84 -3.72
C ASN A 32 -7.80 14.35 -4.51
N HIS A 33 -8.58 15.27 -5.10
CA HIS A 33 -9.79 14.94 -5.85
C HIS A 33 -9.57 13.88 -6.95
N CYS A 34 -8.36 13.80 -7.54
CA CYS A 34 -8.03 12.81 -8.56
C CYS A 34 -7.82 11.39 -8.01
N LEU A 35 -7.52 11.27 -6.71
CA LEU A 35 -7.26 10.01 -6.01
C LEU A 35 -8.36 9.64 -5.03
N ALA A 36 -9.15 10.61 -4.58
CA ALA A 36 -10.18 10.44 -3.56
C ALA A 36 -11.17 9.32 -3.89
N GLN A 37 -11.60 9.25 -5.15
CA GLN A 37 -12.53 8.23 -5.64
C GLN A 37 -11.89 6.84 -5.58
N ALA A 38 -10.72 6.65 -6.21
CA ALA A 38 -10.02 5.36 -6.24
C ALA A 38 -9.61 4.88 -4.83
N VAL A 39 -9.23 5.79 -3.94
CA VAL A 39 -8.87 5.46 -2.55
C VAL A 39 -10.10 5.04 -1.76
N SER A 40 -11.22 5.73 -1.93
CA SER A 40 -12.49 5.35 -1.30
C SER A 40 -12.99 4.00 -1.83
N ASP A 41 -12.89 3.79 -3.15
CA ASP A 41 -13.33 2.56 -3.83
C ASP A 41 -12.42 1.36 -3.55
N SER A 42 -11.18 1.57 -3.14
CA SER A 42 -10.26 0.47 -2.81
C SER A 42 -10.47 -0.11 -1.40
N ALA A 43 -11.22 0.60 -0.54
CA ALA A 43 -11.40 0.26 0.88
C ALA A 43 -10.07 -0.16 1.56
N TRP A 44 -9.01 0.61 1.27
CA TRP A 44 -7.62 0.31 1.63
C TRP A 44 -7.41 0.07 3.13
N SER A 45 -8.03 0.89 3.98
CA SER A 45 -7.97 0.71 5.44
C SER A 45 -8.47 -0.66 5.88
N SER A 46 -9.61 -1.12 5.34
CA SER A 46 -10.17 -2.44 5.64
C SER A 46 -9.28 -3.56 5.12
N PHE A 47 -8.61 -3.38 3.99
CA PHE A 47 -7.67 -4.35 3.44
C PHE A 47 -6.40 -4.47 4.30
N VAL A 48 -5.85 -3.35 4.78
CA VAL A 48 -4.71 -3.33 5.69
C VAL A 48 -5.05 -4.05 7.00
N THR A 49 -6.21 -3.76 7.61
CA THR A 49 -6.67 -4.48 8.80
C THR A 49 -6.75 -5.99 8.56
N LYS A 50 -7.20 -6.41 7.36
CA LYS A 50 -7.25 -7.83 6.98
C LYS A 50 -5.87 -8.48 6.88
N LEU A 51 -4.89 -7.77 6.33
CA LEU A 51 -3.52 -8.25 6.27
C LEU A 51 -2.92 -8.40 7.66
N GLU A 52 -3.14 -7.42 8.55
CA GLU A 52 -2.59 -7.45 9.91
C GLU A 52 -3.09 -8.63 10.72
N TYR A 53 -4.42 -8.83 10.81
CA TYR A 53 -4.94 -9.93 11.63
C TYR A 53 -4.56 -11.30 11.04
N LYS A 54 -4.51 -11.44 9.70
CA LYS A 54 -4.10 -12.69 9.05
C LYS A 54 -2.60 -12.94 9.20
N ALA A 55 -1.77 -11.91 9.11
CA ALA A 55 -0.35 -12.04 9.39
C ALA A 55 -0.13 -12.58 10.80
N GLY A 56 -0.88 -12.07 11.78
CA GLY A 56 -0.89 -12.60 13.14
C GLY A 56 -1.27 -14.08 13.22
N TRP A 57 -2.30 -14.51 12.48
CA TRP A 57 -2.73 -15.92 12.46
C TRP A 57 -1.71 -16.86 11.82
N PHE A 58 -1.03 -16.43 10.76
CA PHE A 58 -0.06 -17.23 10.02
C PHE A 58 1.40 -17.05 10.52
N GLY A 59 1.62 -16.26 11.57
CA GLY A 59 2.95 -15.97 12.09
C GLY A 59 3.84 -15.20 11.10
N LYS A 60 3.25 -14.39 10.22
CA LYS A 60 3.96 -13.61 9.19
C LYS A 60 4.27 -12.20 9.68
N THR A 61 5.33 -11.63 9.13
CA THR A 61 5.77 -10.28 9.51
C THR A 61 5.16 -9.23 8.58
N ILE A 62 4.57 -8.18 9.17
CA ILE A 62 4.17 -6.97 8.46
C ILE A 62 5.17 -5.87 8.80
N LEU A 63 5.88 -5.36 7.78
CA LEU A 63 6.80 -4.23 7.92
C LEU A 63 6.06 -2.96 7.48
N ARG A 64 6.01 -1.94 8.34
CA ARG A 64 5.44 -0.64 7.95
C ARG A 64 6.57 0.29 7.51
N ILE A 65 6.59 0.62 6.22
CA ILE A 65 7.52 1.59 5.65
C ILE A 65 6.99 3.00 5.94
N GLY A 66 7.88 3.88 6.40
CA GLY A 66 7.54 5.23 6.81
C GLY A 66 7.04 6.08 5.64
N GLN A 67 6.06 6.95 5.89
CA GLN A 67 5.44 7.84 4.89
C GLN A 67 6.45 8.77 4.18
N PHE A 68 7.58 9.08 4.82
CA PHE A 68 8.58 10.02 4.32
C PHE A 68 9.71 9.35 3.54
N GLU A 69 9.65 8.03 3.36
CA GLU A 69 10.62 7.32 2.56
C GLU A 69 10.31 7.54 1.07
N PRO A 70 11.27 8.02 0.25
CA PRO A 70 11.01 8.43 -1.13
C PRO A 70 10.86 7.25 -2.10
N SER A 71 10.18 6.17 -1.70
CA SER A 71 10.02 4.95 -2.50
C SER A 71 9.41 5.23 -3.87
N SER A 72 8.40 6.09 -3.93
CA SER A 72 7.74 6.52 -5.18
C SER A 72 8.57 7.46 -6.06
N LYS A 73 9.70 7.98 -5.55
CA LYS A 73 10.64 8.84 -6.29
C LYS A 73 11.98 8.16 -6.57
N LEU A 74 12.15 6.93 -6.11
CA LEU A 74 13.33 6.11 -6.34
C LEU A 74 13.07 5.18 -7.51
N CYS A 75 14.01 5.16 -8.46
CA CYS A 75 13.97 4.16 -9.51
C CYS A 75 14.27 2.78 -8.92
N ASN A 76 13.35 1.82 -9.08
CA ASN A 76 13.55 0.43 -8.64
C ASN A 76 14.74 -0.27 -9.34
N VAL A 77 15.16 0.21 -10.52
CA VAL A 77 16.24 -0.40 -11.30
C VAL A 77 17.61 0.15 -10.91
N CYS A 78 17.73 1.46 -10.72
CA CYS A 78 19.03 2.13 -10.55
C CYS A 78 19.20 2.91 -9.24
N GLY A 79 18.17 2.98 -8.39
CA GLY A 79 18.22 3.71 -7.12
C GLY A 79 18.31 5.24 -7.26
N TYR A 80 18.21 5.77 -8.49
CA TYR A 80 18.23 7.21 -8.72
C TYR A 80 17.01 7.88 -8.07
N TYR A 81 17.27 8.87 -7.22
CA TYR A 81 16.25 9.73 -6.64
C TYR A 81 15.91 10.85 -7.61
N ASN A 82 14.67 10.87 -8.09
CA ASN A 82 14.17 11.95 -8.95
C ASN A 82 13.38 12.97 -8.12
N PRO A 83 13.98 14.11 -7.71
CA PRO A 83 13.28 15.13 -6.93
C PRO A 83 12.13 15.79 -7.71
N ASN A 84 12.23 15.81 -9.04
CA ASN A 84 11.28 16.45 -9.96
C ASN A 84 10.19 15.50 -10.46
N LEU A 85 10.18 14.23 -10.01
CA LEU A 85 9.09 13.33 -10.36
C LEU A 85 7.81 13.88 -9.73
N ASN A 86 6.87 14.30 -10.57
CA ASN A 86 5.55 14.70 -10.14
C ASN A 86 4.69 13.42 -10.02
N PRO A 87 4.38 12.93 -8.80
CA PRO A 87 3.56 11.74 -8.62
C PRO A 87 2.11 11.91 -9.14
N ASN A 88 1.72 13.13 -9.55
CA ASN A 88 0.43 13.43 -10.16
C ASN A 88 0.47 13.53 -11.70
N ALA A 89 1.64 13.37 -12.34
CA ALA A 89 1.70 13.34 -13.80
C ALA A 89 1.08 12.04 -14.32
N ARG A 90 -0.02 12.14 -15.06
CA ARG A 90 -0.63 11.03 -15.80
C ARG A 90 -0.23 11.16 -17.27
N GLU A 91 0.26 10.07 -17.86
CA GLU A 91 0.27 9.86 -19.31
C GLU A 91 -1.12 9.39 -19.76
#